data_AF-A0A2Z3GIQ6-F1
#
_entry.id   AF-A0A2Z3GIQ6-F1
#
_cell.length_a   1.000
_cell.length_b   1.000
_cell.length_c   1.000
_cell.angle_alpha   90.00
_cell.angle_beta   90.00
_cell.angle_gamma   90.00
#
_symmetry.space_group_name_H-M   'P 1'
#
loop_
_entity.id
_entity.type
_entity.pdbx_description
1 polymer ?
#
loop_
_entity_poly.entity_id
_entity_poly.type
_entity_poly.pdbx_seq_one_letter_code
_entity_poly.pdbx_strand_id
1 'polypeptide(L)'
;MEEHIRALLQRFQYSAQFKETAVFRIVFGGEEPSQVMADLDIHNSYTLRNWVSLYQRKVQTGLFASPAMTRTQKRDVHALQQRNGELEEALQQANLLILALHTMVEVAEQELKLPIRKKFGAKRSGNSRKTKSCG
;
A
#
# COMPACT_ATOMS: atom_id res chain seq x y z
N MET A 1 -21.40 -32.50 -37.87
CA MET A 1 -21.60 -32.58 -36.41
C MET A 1 -20.67 -31.63 -35.65
N GLU A 2 -19.41 -31.47 -36.04
CA GLU A 2 -18.45 -30.61 -35.31
C GLU A 2 -18.81 -29.12 -35.32
N GLU A 3 -19.31 -28.60 -36.44
CA GLU A 3 -19.67 -27.17 -36.58
C GLU A 3 -20.81 -26.75 -35.65
N HIS A 4 -21.79 -27.63 -35.44
CA HIS A 4 -22.89 -27.41 -34.49
C HIS A 4 -22.37 -27.39 -33.04
N ILE A 5 -21.46 -28.29 -32.68
CA ILE A 5 -20.84 -28.33 -31.35
C ILE A 5 -20.02 -27.06 -31.12
N ARG A 6 -19.26 -26.59 -32.12
CA ARG A 6 -18.54 -25.31 -32.06
C ARG A 6 -19.47 -24.11 -31.90
N ALA A 7 -20.58 -24.05 -32.63
CA ALA A 7 -21.58 -22.99 -32.51
C ALA A 7 -22.28 -23.00 -31.13
N LEU A 8 -22.58 -24.18 -30.58
CA LEU A 8 -23.15 -24.31 -29.24
C LEU A 8 -22.16 -23.96 -28.12
N LEU A 9 -20.85 -24.07 -28.36
CA LEU A 9 -19.81 -23.65 -27.44
C LEU A 9 -19.56 -22.14 -27.53
N GLN A 10 -19.63 -21.54 -28.72
CA GLN A 10 -19.47 -20.10 -28.92
C GLN A 10 -20.53 -19.26 -28.20
N ARG A 11 -21.80 -19.71 -28.16
CA ARG A 11 -22.88 -19.00 -27.44
C ARG A 11 -22.67 -18.88 -25.92
N PHE A 12 -21.84 -19.74 -25.33
CA PHE A 12 -21.49 -19.69 -23.90
C PHE A 12 -20.09 -19.12 -23.64
N GLN A 13 -19.41 -18.65 -24.68
CA GLN A 13 -18.09 -18.06 -24.55
C GLN A 13 -18.19 -16.58 -24.23
N TYR A 14 -17.89 -16.24 -22.99
CA TYR A 14 -17.55 -14.87 -22.63
C TYR A 14 -16.36 -14.40 -23.45
N SER A 15 -16.41 -13.14 -23.93
CA SER A 15 -15.31 -12.54 -24.68
C SER A 15 -14.04 -12.50 -23.84
N ALA A 16 -12.88 -12.56 -24.50
CA ALA A 16 -11.60 -12.51 -23.81
C ALA A 16 -11.46 -11.22 -22.98
N GLN A 17 -11.87 -10.08 -23.55
CA GLN A 17 -11.88 -8.78 -22.88
C GLN A 17 -12.77 -8.75 -21.63
N PHE A 18 -13.93 -9.41 -21.68
CA PHE A 18 -14.84 -9.48 -20.53
C PHE A 18 -14.23 -10.30 -19.39
N LYS A 19 -13.67 -11.48 -19.71
CA LYS A 19 -12.97 -12.33 -18.73
C LYS A 19 -11.80 -11.58 -18.09
N GLU A 20 -11.02 -10.89 -18.92
CA GLU A 20 -9.90 -10.08 -18.46
C GLU A 20 -10.38 -8.97 -17.53
N THR A 21 -11.39 -8.19 -17.92
CA THR A 21 -11.94 -7.10 -17.09
C THR A 21 -12.41 -7.60 -15.72
N ALA A 22 -13.14 -8.72 -15.68
CA ALA A 22 -13.61 -9.33 -14.43
C ALA A 22 -12.42 -9.75 -13.54
N VAL A 23 -11.42 -10.40 -14.13
CA VAL A 23 -10.22 -10.81 -13.38
C VAL A 23 -9.38 -9.62 -12.93
N PHE A 24 -9.28 -8.55 -13.74
CA PHE A 24 -8.54 -7.33 -13.38
C PHE A 24 -9.11 -6.67 -12.12
N ARG A 25 -10.42 -6.55 -12.03
CA ARG A 25 -11.10 -5.95 -10.87
C ARG A 25 -10.81 -6.73 -9.58
N ILE A 26 -10.74 -8.05 -9.66
CA ILE A 26 -10.46 -8.90 -8.49
C ILE A 26 -8.98 -8.88 -8.13
N VAL A 27 -8.09 -9.11 -9.11
CA VAL A 27 -6.65 -9.29 -8.84
C VAL A 27 -5.95 -7.97 -8.57
N PHE A 28 -6.32 -6.90 -9.27
CA PHE A 28 -5.65 -5.58 -9.14
C PHE A 28 -6.53 -4.53 -8.46
N GLY A 29 -7.85 -4.62 -8.59
CA GLY A 29 -8.79 -3.73 -7.89
C GLY A 29 -9.07 -4.14 -6.43
N GLY A 30 -8.73 -5.37 -6.05
CA GLY A 30 -9.01 -5.90 -4.70
C GLY A 30 -10.51 -6.06 -4.42
N GLU A 31 -11.35 -6.05 -5.45
CA GLU A 31 -12.78 -6.23 -5.33
C GLU A 31 -13.12 -7.69 -4.97
N GLU A 32 -14.12 -7.87 -4.12
CA GLU A 32 -14.54 -9.20 -3.70
C GLU A 32 -15.36 -9.89 -4.83
N PRO A 33 -15.17 -11.21 -5.07
CA PRO A 33 -15.78 -11.87 -6.21
C PRO A 33 -17.31 -11.78 -6.29
N SER A 34 -18.01 -11.68 -5.16
CA SER A 34 -19.47 -11.47 -5.09
C SER A 34 -19.86 -10.11 -5.67
N GLN A 35 -19.10 -9.06 -5.38
CA GLN A 35 -19.36 -7.72 -5.91
C GLN A 35 -19.18 -7.69 -7.44
N VAL A 36 -18.10 -8.29 -7.94
CA VAL A 36 -17.83 -8.36 -9.38
C VAL A 36 -18.88 -9.22 -10.10
N MET A 37 -19.38 -10.28 -9.47
CA MET A 37 -20.46 -11.10 -10.01
C MET A 37 -21.78 -10.33 -10.15
N ALA A 38 -22.13 -9.51 -9.15
CA ALA A 38 -23.33 -8.68 -9.19
C ALA A 38 -23.21 -7.58 -10.27
N ASP A 39 -22.05 -6.94 -10.36
CA ASP A 39 -21.81 -5.85 -11.31
C ASP A 39 -21.76 -6.32 -12.77
N LEU A 40 -21.24 -7.54 -13.02
CA LEU A 40 -21.05 -8.10 -14.37
C LEU A 40 -22.08 -9.17 -14.74
N ASP A 41 -23.11 -9.38 -13.91
CA ASP A 41 -24.16 -10.39 -14.07
C ASP A 41 -23.62 -11.82 -14.31
N ILE A 42 -22.55 -12.17 -13.58
CA ILE A 42 -21.93 -13.50 -13.67
C ILE A 42 -22.59 -14.40 -12.62
N HIS A 43 -23.47 -15.29 -13.07
CA HIS A 43 -24.21 -16.17 -12.15
C HIS A 43 -23.37 -17.31 -11.53
N ASN A 44 -22.17 -17.59 -12.05
CA ASN A 44 -21.35 -18.72 -11.59
C ASN A 44 -20.02 -18.27 -10.96
N SER A 45 -19.94 -18.39 -9.63
CA SER A 45 -18.75 -18.06 -8.85
C SER A 45 -17.56 -18.97 -9.15
N TYR A 46 -17.80 -20.24 -9.47
CA TYR A 46 -16.75 -21.19 -9.82
C TYR A 46 -16.09 -20.81 -11.14
N THR A 47 -16.87 -20.33 -12.12
CA THR A 47 -16.36 -19.86 -13.40
C THR A 47 -15.40 -18.68 -13.22
N LEU A 48 -15.77 -17.72 -12.37
CA LEU A 48 -14.94 -16.55 -12.07
C LEU A 48 -13.65 -16.94 -11.35
N ARG A 49 -13.72 -17.81 -10.33
CA ARG A 49 -12.54 -18.32 -9.62
C ARG A 49 -11.58 -19.08 -10.54
N ASN A 50 -12.13 -19.88 -11.45
CA ASN A 50 -11.32 -20.59 -12.45
C ASN A 50 -10.59 -19.60 -13.37
N TRP A 51 -11.26 -18.53 -13.84
CA TRP A 51 -10.60 -17.50 -14.64
C TRP A 51 -9.48 -16.80 -13.87
N VAL A 52 -9.71 -16.44 -12.61
CA VAL A 52 -8.68 -15.83 -11.74
C VAL A 52 -7.48 -16.77 -11.60
N SER A 53 -7.70 -18.06 -11.32
CA SER A 53 -6.61 -19.04 -11.19
C SER A 53 -5.82 -19.23 -12.49
N LEU A 54 -6.52 -19.39 -13.63
CA LEU A 54 -5.88 -19.53 -14.93
C LEU A 54 -5.07 -18.28 -15.31
N TYR A 55 -5.58 -17.12 -14.95
CA TYR A 55 -4.93 -15.84 -15.22
C TYR A 55 -3.73 -15.60 -14.32
N GLN A 56 -3.82 -15.91 -13.02
CA GLN A 56 -2.67 -15.88 -12.10
C GLN A 56 -1.54 -16.78 -12.60
N ARG A 57 -1.86 -17.98 -13.10
CA ARG A 57 -0.87 -18.87 -13.72
C ARG A 57 -0.23 -18.25 -14.97
N LYS A 58 -1.00 -17.57 -15.81
CA LYS A 58 -0.47 -16.86 -17.00
C LYS A 58 0.46 -15.71 -16.61
N VAL A 59 0.11 -14.95 -15.56
CA VAL A 59 0.94 -13.87 -15.00
C VAL A 59 2.26 -14.44 -14.47
N GLN A 60 2.22 -15.54 -13.70
CA GLN A 60 3.42 -16.21 -13.19
C GLN A 60 4.33 -16.76 -14.29
N THR A 61 3.76 -17.17 -15.43
CA THR A 61 4.52 -17.70 -16.57
C THR A 61 5.08 -16.58 -17.47
N GLY A 62 4.81 -15.30 -17.17
CA GLY A 62 5.31 -14.16 -17.95
C GLY A 62 4.63 -13.98 -19.32
N LEU A 63 3.59 -14.75 -19.65
CA LEU A 63 2.81 -14.63 -20.89
C LEU A 63 1.77 -13.49 -20.85
N PHE A 64 1.90 -12.58 -19.87
CA PHE A 64 0.90 -11.57 -19.61
C PHE A 64 1.37 -10.19 -20.07
N ALA A 65 0.66 -9.61 -21.03
CA ALA A 65 0.78 -8.20 -21.38
C ALA A 65 -0.16 -7.38 -20.48
N SER A 66 0.41 -6.53 -19.63
CA SER A 66 -0.37 -5.60 -18.81
C SER A 66 -1.20 -4.69 -19.71
N PRO A 67 -2.50 -4.48 -19.40
CA PRO A 67 -3.35 -3.61 -20.19
C PRO A 67 -2.80 -2.19 -20.08
N ALA A 68 -2.86 -1.45 -21.18
CA ALA A 68 -2.43 -0.07 -21.18
C ALA A 68 -3.22 0.70 -20.11
N MET A 69 -2.51 1.33 -19.16
CA MET A 69 -3.13 2.14 -18.11
C MET A 69 -4.07 3.18 -18.71
N THR A 70 -5.24 3.33 -18.10
CA THR A 70 -6.22 4.35 -18.50
C THR A 70 -5.69 5.76 -18.21
N ARG A 71 -6.22 6.77 -18.92
CA ARG A 71 -5.75 8.16 -18.79
C ARG A 71 -5.93 8.72 -17.37
N THR A 72 -6.94 8.27 -16.65
CA THR A 72 -7.20 8.62 -15.23
C THR A 72 -6.13 8.03 -14.32
N GLN A 73 -5.86 6.73 -14.44
CA GLN A 73 -4.80 6.05 -13.67
C GLN A 73 -3.43 6.69 -13.89
N LYS A 74 -3.10 7.12 -15.12
CA LYS A 74 -1.84 7.83 -15.40
C LYS A 74 -1.74 9.18 -14.68
N ARG A 75 -2.85 9.92 -14.57
CA ARG A 75 -2.91 11.19 -13.84
C ARG A 75 -2.74 10.97 -12.34
N ASP A 76 -3.39 9.94 -11.81
CA ASP A 76 -3.31 9.59 -10.39
C ASP A 76 -1.88 9.17 -10.01
N VAL A 77 -1.20 8.39 -10.85
CA VAL A 77 0.21 8.03 -10.64
C VAL A 77 1.11 9.26 -10.64
N HIS A 78 0.89 10.22 -11.55
CA HIS A 78 1.66 11.46 -11.56
C HIS A 78 1.44 12.30 -10.30
N ALA A 79 0.18 12.42 -9.85
CA ALA A 79 -0.15 13.12 -8.61
C ALA A 79 0.47 12.44 -7.38
N LEU A 80 0.48 11.10 -7.35
CA LEU A 80 1.14 10.32 -6.30
C LEU A 80 2.66 10.52 -6.31
N GLN A 81 3.29 10.51 -7.48
CA GLN A 81 4.73 10.75 -7.61
C GLN A 81 5.12 12.15 -7.12
N GLN A 82 4.33 13.16 -7.46
CA GLN A 82 4.56 14.52 -6.98
C GLN A 82 4.49 14.60 -5.45
N ARG A 83 3.45 14.02 -4.83
CA ARG A 83 3.33 13.97 -3.37
C ARG A 83 4.49 13.24 -2.71
N ASN A 84 4.97 12.14 -3.30
CA ASN A 84 6.12 11.43 -2.75
C ASN A 84 7.37 12.30 -2.79
N GLY A 85 7.61 13.05 -3.87
CA GLY A 85 8.73 14.00 -3.93
C GLY A 85 8.63 15.08 -2.85
N GLU A 86 7.47 15.70 -2.69
CA GLU A 86 7.24 16.71 -1.64
C GLU A 86 7.46 16.14 -0.22
N LEU A 87 7.02 14.89 0.02
CA LEU A 87 7.23 14.21 1.29
C LEU A 87 8.71 13.86 1.55
N GLU A 88 9.43 13.41 0.53
CA GLU A 88 10.85 13.10 0.62
C GLU A 88 11.67 14.36 0.92
N GLU A 89 11.37 15.48 0.27
CA GLU A 89 12.02 16.77 0.54
C GLU A 89 11.75 17.26 1.97
N ALA A 90 10.50 17.20 2.43
CA ALA A 90 10.14 17.57 3.80
C ALA A 90 10.88 16.71 4.84
N LEU A 91 11.02 15.41 4.56
CA LEU A 91 11.75 14.48 5.42
C LEU A 91 13.25 14.83 5.48
N GLN A 92 13.85 15.16 4.33
CA GLN A 92 15.25 15.59 4.28
C GLN A 92 15.48 16.88 5.08
N GLN A 93 14.60 17.88 4.93
CA GLN A 93 14.67 19.14 5.68
C GLN A 93 14.56 18.91 7.19
N ALA A 94 13.61 18.07 7.63
CA ALA A 94 13.45 17.73 9.04
C ALA A 94 14.69 17.05 9.61
N ASN A 95 15.28 16.10 8.87
CA ASN A 95 16.51 15.42 9.30
C ASN A 95 17.70 16.37 9.42
N LEU A 96 17.84 17.31 8.46
CA LEU A 96 18.88 18.34 8.53
C LEU A 96 18.69 19.23 9.76
N LEU A 97 17.45 19.67 10.02
CA LEU A 97 17.14 20.48 11.20
C LEU A 97 17.45 19.73 12.51
N ILE A 98 17.08 18.46 12.61
CA ILE A 98 17.39 17.61 13.78
C ILE A 98 18.90 17.53 13.99
N LEU A 99 19.66 17.29 12.93
CA LEU A 99 21.12 17.24 12.98
C LEU A 99 21.70 18.57 13.45
N ALA A 100 21.28 19.68 12.85
CA ALA A 100 21.71 21.01 13.23
C ALA A 100 21.43 21.30 14.72
N LEU A 101 20.21 21.00 15.18
CA LEU A 101 19.83 21.17 16.59
C LEU A 101 20.70 20.33 17.52
N HIS A 102 20.95 19.05 17.19
CA HIS A 102 21.84 18.20 17.99
C HIS A 102 23.26 18.76 18.06
N THR A 103 23.83 19.17 16.92
CA THR A 103 25.18 19.75 16.88
C THR A 103 25.27 21.06 17.68
N MET A 104 24.27 21.94 17.61
CA MET A 104 24.24 23.16 18.42
C MET A 104 24.17 22.85 19.92
N VAL A 105 23.41 21.83 20.32
CA VAL A 105 23.38 21.37 21.71
C VAL A 105 24.76 20.86 22.13
N GLU A 106 25.43 20.06 21.30
CA GLU A 106 26.78 19.55 21.61
C GLU A 106 27.79 20.68 21.80
N VAL A 107 27.82 21.65 20.88
CA VAL A 107 28.70 22.83 21.00
C VAL A 107 28.39 23.63 22.26
N ALA A 108 27.11 23.86 22.56
CA ALA A 108 26.71 24.60 23.75
C ALA A 108 27.11 23.86 25.05
N GLU A 109 26.97 22.54 25.10
CA GLU A 109 27.44 21.75 26.25
C GLU A 109 28.96 21.82 26.43
N GLN A 110 29.72 21.84 25.34
CA GLN A 110 31.19 21.93 25.36
C GLN A 110 31.68 23.31 25.83
N GLU A 111 31.16 24.38 25.23
CA GLU A 111 31.61 25.76 25.50
C GLU A 111 31.13 26.27 26.87
N LEU A 112 29.85 26.02 27.20
CA LEU A 112 29.23 26.55 28.43
C LEU A 112 29.39 25.60 29.63
N LYS A 113 29.83 24.35 29.41
CA LYS A 113 29.94 23.29 30.44
C LYS A 113 28.63 23.03 31.21
N LEU A 114 27.51 23.38 30.61
CA LEU A 114 26.17 23.14 31.16
C LEU A 114 25.60 21.85 30.57
N PRO A 115 25.09 20.91 31.39
CA PRO A 115 24.43 19.71 30.87
C PRO A 115 23.02 20.06 30.41
N ILE A 116 22.84 20.32 29.11
CA ILE A 116 21.54 20.66 28.51
C ILE A 116 20.73 19.40 28.27
N ARG A 117 21.38 18.32 27.83
CA ARG A 117 20.74 17.03 27.56
C ARG A 117 20.58 16.21 28.84
N LYS A 118 19.40 15.59 28.98
CA LYS A 118 19.14 14.62 30.03
C LYS A 118 19.96 13.34 29.79
N LYS A 119 20.94 13.09 30.65
CA LYS A 119 21.76 11.87 30.58
C LYS A 119 20.99 10.68 31.17
N PHE A 120 20.85 9.61 30.41
CA PHE A 120 20.19 8.37 30.86
C PHE A 120 21.04 7.76 31.99
N GLY A 121 20.45 7.52 33.16
CA GLY A 121 21.13 6.86 34.30
C GLY A 121 21.50 7.72 35.50
N ALA A 122 21.28 9.04 35.48
CA ALA A 122 21.43 9.84 36.70
C ALA A 122 20.38 9.40 37.75
N LYS A 123 20.83 8.86 38.90
CA LYS A 123 19.95 8.51 40.02
C LYS A 123 19.06 9.71 40.33
N ARG A 124 17.75 9.57 40.09
CA ARG A 124 16.76 10.52 40.59
C ARG A 124 16.94 10.58 42.10
N SER A 125 17.25 11.75 42.67
CA SER A 125 17.18 11.93 44.11
C SER A 125 15.71 11.74 44.50
N GLY A 126 15.40 10.56 45.02
CA GLY A 126 14.06 10.21 45.47
C GLY A 126 13.72 11.04 46.69
N ASN A 127 13.06 12.18 46.50
CA ASN A 127 12.38 12.85 47.60
C ASN A 127 11.02 12.18 47.81
N SER A 128 11.02 10.94 48.33
CA SER A 128 9.80 10.31 48.84
C SER A 128 9.45 10.99 50.15
N ARG A 129 8.61 12.03 50.11
CA ARG A 129 7.91 12.52 51.29
C ARG A 129 7.09 11.35 51.84
N LYS A 130 7.55 10.75 52.95
CA LYS A 130 6.70 9.91 53.81
C LYS A 130 5.56 10.79 54.29
N THR A 131 4.38 10.64 53.71
CA THR A 131 3.15 11.13 54.31
C THR A 131 2.95 10.33 55.59
N LYS A 132 3.20 10.96 56.74
CA LYS A 132 2.79 10.43 58.03
C LYS A 132 1.26 10.39 58.01
N SER A 133 0.70 9.18 58.01
CA SER A 133 -0.70 8.95 58.36
C SER A 133 -0.87 9.34 59.83
N CYS A 134 -1.71 10.33 60.10
CA CYS A 134 -2.17 10.71 61.43
C CYS A 134 -3.67 10.47 61.47
N GLY A 135 -4.13 9.72 62.48
CA GLY A 135 -5.52 9.69 62.96
C GLY A 135 -6.40 8.69 62.23
#